data_AF-A0A1Y5CW12-F1
#
_entry.id   AF-A0A1Y5CW12-F1
#
_cell.length_a   1.000
_cell.length_b   1.000
_cell.length_c   1.000
_cell.angle_alpha   90.00
_cell.angle_beta   90.00
_cell.angle_gamma   90.00
#
_symmetry.space_group_name_H-M   'P 1'
#
loop_
_entity.id
_entity.type
_entity.pdbx_description
1 polymer ?
#
loop_
_entity_poly.entity_id
_entity_poly.type
_entity_poly.pdbx_seq_one_letter_code
_entity_poly.pdbx_strand_id
1 'polypeptide(L)'
;MVRGDVRRYLTDVYLYAEKLPAHQSVVASKLQSINIITAMLSARLIDVVAAQSGSRIFTEHELQVNEIKLAATVQRHIDELLKLDLPKDQVAKIRKVNTKFSFVKKSLINYDDITPYFLVHRNIMTIGDLLKGTSQAIAGS
;
A
#
# COMPACT_ATOMS: atom_id res chain seq x y z
N MET A 1 -14.15 16.60 -5.68
CA MET A 1 -14.00 16.88 -4.23
C MET A 1 -13.61 15.61 -3.49
N VAL A 2 -14.50 14.62 -3.30
CA VAL A 2 -14.21 13.37 -2.54
C VAL A 2 -12.88 12.68 -2.87
N ARG A 3 -12.52 12.52 -4.15
CA ARG A 3 -11.24 11.89 -4.57
C ARG A 3 -10.00 12.64 -4.06
N GLY A 4 -10.00 13.98 -4.13
CA GLY A 4 -8.90 14.81 -3.62
C GLY A 4 -8.82 14.77 -2.10
N ASP A 5 -9.96 14.76 -1.42
CA ASP A 5 -10.02 14.69 0.05
C ASP A 5 -9.44 13.36 0.57
N VAL A 6 -9.73 12.25 -0.11
CA VAL A 6 -9.14 10.93 0.21
C VAL A 6 -7.63 10.93 0.02
N ARG A 7 -7.11 11.50 -1.07
CA ARG A 7 -5.66 11.58 -1.29
C ARG A 7 -4.98 12.42 -0.21
N ARG A 8 -5.52 13.61 0.07
CA ARG A 8 -5.00 14.50 1.11
C ARG A 8 -4.96 13.79 2.46
N TYR A 9 -6.06 13.14 2.85
CA TYR A 9 -6.14 12.38 4.08
C TYR A 9 -5.10 11.24 4.14
N LEU A 10 -4.96 10.45 3.07
CA LEU A 10 -3.99 9.35 3.05
C LEU A 10 -2.54 9.85 3.07
N THR A 11 -2.25 10.97 2.41
CA THR A 11 -0.95 11.66 2.50
C THR A 11 -0.69 12.16 3.92
N ASP A 12 -1.67 12.79 4.57
CA ASP A 12 -1.56 13.26 5.95
C ASP A 12 -1.29 12.09 6.91
N VAL A 13 -2.03 10.98 6.77
CA VAL A 13 -1.84 9.76 7.56
C VAL A 13 -0.44 9.18 7.35
N TYR A 14 0.06 9.14 6.12
CA TYR A 14 1.41 8.65 5.82
C TYR A 14 2.49 9.53 6.44
N LEU A 15 2.42 10.85 6.22
CA LEU A 15 3.38 11.81 6.77
C LEU A 15 3.35 11.86 8.30
N TYR A 16 2.19 11.62 8.90
CA TYR A 16 2.05 11.48 10.34
C TYR A 16 2.67 10.17 10.83
N ALA A 17 2.42 9.05 10.16
CA ALA A 17 2.97 7.75 10.52
C ALA A 17 4.51 7.73 10.49
N GLU A 18 5.13 8.43 9.53
CA GLU A 18 6.60 8.59 9.46
C GLU A 18 7.19 9.36 10.65
N LYS A 19 6.38 10.18 11.35
CA LYS A 19 6.81 10.97 12.52
C LYS A 19 6.54 10.28 13.85
N LEU A 20 5.76 9.19 13.85
CA LEU A 20 5.45 8.47 15.07
C LEU A 20 6.71 7.75 15.57
N PRO A 21 7.07 7.87 16.86
CA PRO A 21 8.12 7.04 17.42
C PRO A 21 7.74 5.56 17.30
N ALA A 22 8.73 4.68 17.17
CA ALA A 22 8.54 3.23 17.09
C ALA A 22 8.06 2.65 18.43
N HIS A 23 6.83 2.97 18.83
CA HIS A 23 6.15 2.37 19.98
C HIS A 23 5.48 1.04 19.64
N GLN A 24 5.40 0.70 18.34
CA GLN A 24 4.94 -0.58 17.84
C GLN A 24 6.12 -1.51 17.55
N SER A 25 5.87 -2.83 17.60
CA SER A 25 6.85 -3.81 17.17
C SER A 25 7.29 -3.56 15.73
N VAL A 26 8.55 -3.90 15.41
CA VAL A 26 9.13 -3.76 14.06
C VAL A 26 8.23 -4.42 13.00
N VAL A 27 7.57 -5.52 13.36
CA VAL A 27 6.62 -6.23 12.48
C VAL A 27 5.34 -5.41 12.28
N ALA A 28 4.71 -4.95 13.36
CA ALA A 28 3.46 -4.17 13.29
C ALA A 28 3.64 -2.88 12.49
N SER A 29 4.75 -2.16 12.71
CA SER A 29 5.09 -0.96 11.95
C SER A 29 5.21 -1.23 10.44
N LYS A 30 5.89 -2.31 10.04
CA LYS A 30 6.01 -2.69 8.62
C LYS A 30 4.66 -3.06 8.01
N LEU A 31 3.82 -3.82 8.73
CA LEU A 31 2.48 -4.18 8.25
C LEU A 31 1.60 -2.94 8.07
N GLN A 32 1.67 -1.99 9.00
CA GLN A 32 0.95 -0.72 8.91
C GLN A 32 1.42 0.11 7.72
N SER A 33 2.73 0.25 7.51
CA SER A 33 3.30 0.95 6.36
C SER A 33 2.88 0.31 5.04
N ILE A 34 2.93 -1.02 4.93
CA ILE A 34 2.45 -1.74 3.73
C ILE A 34 0.98 -1.39 3.46
N ASN A 35 0.13 -1.37 4.48
CA ASN A 35 -1.29 -1.11 4.32
C ASN A 35 -1.58 0.33 3.85
N ILE A 36 -0.99 1.33 4.53
CA ILE A 36 -1.17 2.76 4.21
C ILE A 36 -0.67 3.03 2.79
N ILE A 37 0.56 2.60 2.47
CA ILE A 37 1.17 2.87 1.18
C ILE A 37 0.40 2.18 0.05
N THR A 38 -0.07 0.94 0.25
CA THR A 38 -0.89 0.25 -0.74
C THR A 38 -2.19 1.02 -0.98
N ALA A 39 -2.86 1.52 0.06
CA ALA A 39 -4.07 2.33 -0.09
C ALA A 39 -3.81 3.64 -0.87
N MET A 40 -2.69 4.32 -0.62
CA MET A 40 -2.29 5.53 -1.34
C MET A 40 -2.08 5.27 -2.83
N LEU A 41 -1.29 4.26 -3.16
CA LEU A 41 -1.00 3.89 -4.54
C LEU A 41 -2.30 3.55 -5.31
N SER A 42 -3.24 2.92 -4.63
CA SER A 42 -4.54 2.54 -5.16
C SER A 42 -5.43 3.73 -5.49
N ALA A 43 -5.54 4.69 -4.56
CA ALA A 43 -6.27 5.93 -4.77
C ALA A 43 -5.72 6.67 -6.00
N ARG A 44 -4.39 6.66 -6.16
CA ARG A 44 -3.71 7.31 -7.28
C ARG A 44 -3.90 6.61 -8.62
N LEU A 45 -3.98 5.28 -8.64
CA LEU A 45 -4.30 4.53 -9.87
C LEU A 45 -5.67 4.92 -10.41
N ILE A 46 -6.69 4.95 -9.55
CA ILE A 46 -8.06 5.34 -9.92
C ILE A 46 -8.05 6.73 -10.58
N ASP A 47 -7.16 7.61 -10.14
CA ASP A 47 -7.04 8.96 -10.69
C ASP A 47 -6.33 9.00 -12.04
N VAL A 48 -5.21 8.29 -12.21
CA VAL A 48 -4.47 8.26 -13.48
C VAL A 48 -5.36 7.77 -14.62
N VAL A 49 -6.21 6.81 -14.30
CA VAL A 49 -7.20 6.21 -15.19
C VAL A 49 -8.29 7.19 -15.56
N ALA A 50 -8.88 7.84 -14.54
CA ALA A 50 -9.85 8.91 -14.75
C ALA A 50 -9.23 10.10 -15.49
N ALA A 51 -7.90 10.22 -15.51
CA ALA A 51 -7.18 11.26 -16.21
C ALA A 51 -6.79 10.92 -17.65
N GLN A 52 -6.77 9.64 -18.06
CA GLN A 52 -6.88 9.28 -19.48
C GLN A 52 -8.20 9.79 -20.09
N SER A 53 -9.17 10.17 -19.24
CA SER A 53 -10.40 10.91 -19.56
C SER A 53 -10.28 12.44 -19.45
N GLY A 54 -9.08 13.00 -19.18
CA GLY A 54 -8.79 14.44 -19.31
C GLY A 54 -8.48 15.27 -18.05
N SER A 55 -8.27 14.67 -16.87
CA SER A 55 -8.06 15.44 -15.62
C SER A 55 -6.92 14.91 -14.74
N ARG A 56 -5.67 15.33 -15.00
CA ARG A 56 -4.57 15.24 -14.02
C ARG A 56 -4.38 16.60 -13.34
N ILE A 57 -4.85 16.75 -12.10
CA ILE A 57 -4.42 17.84 -11.22
C ILE A 57 -4.13 17.22 -9.85
N PHE A 58 -2.84 17.00 -9.58
CA PHE A 58 -2.35 16.76 -8.23
C PHE A 58 -2.04 18.11 -7.58
N THR A 59 -2.35 18.26 -6.31
CA THR A 59 -1.95 19.43 -5.50
C THR A 59 -0.49 19.29 -5.09
N GLU A 60 0.16 20.41 -4.71
CA GLU A 60 1.53 20.38 -4.18
C GLU A 60 1.70 19.43 -2.98
N HIS A 61 0.66 19.34 -2.14
CA HIS A 61 0.61 18.43 -1.00
C HIS A 61 0.70 16.96 -1.43
N GLU A 62 0.00 16.59 -2.50
CA GLU A 62 -0.01 15.23 -3.04
C GLU A 62 1.30 14.86 -3.75
N LEU A 63 2.07 15.86 -4.19
CA LEU A 63 3.40 15.67 -4.78
C LEU A 63 4.51 15.41 -3.76
N GLN A 64 4.25 15.59 -2.46
CA GLN A 64 5.19 15.25 -1.39
C GLN A 64 5.49 13.74 -1.34
N VAL A 65 4.71 12.93 -2.05
CA VAL A 65 4.79 11.48 -2.03
C VAL A 65 5.05 10.95 -3.44
N ASN A 66 6.15 10.20 -3.59
CA ASN A 66 6.58 9.59 -4.84
C ASN A 66 6.19 8.12 -4.90
N GLU A 67 5.39 7.74 -5.88
CA GLU A 67 4.77 6.41 -6.03
C GLU A 67 5.80 5.30 -6.28
N ILE A 68 6.86 5.62 -7.01
CA ILE A 68 7.95 4.67 -7.28
C ILE A 68 8.70 4.37 -5.98
N LYS A 69 9.01 5.40 -5.19
CA LYS A 69 9.66 5.27 -3.87
C LYS A 69 8.76 4.53 -2.88
N LEU A 70 7.46 4.85 -2.88
CA LEU A 70 6.46 4.16 -2.08
C LEU A 70 6.39 2.67 -2.42
N ALA A 71 6.32 2.34 -3.71
CA ALA A 71 6.25 0.95 -4.13
C ALA A 71 7.53 0.16 -3.78
N ALA A 72 8.69 0.82 -3.87
CA ALA A 72 9.96 0.25 -3.41
C ALA A 72 9.97 0.04 -1.88
N THR A 73 9.39 0.96 -1.12
CA THR A 73 9.27 0.86 0.34
C THR A 73 8.41 -0.34 0.76
N VAL A 74 7.26 -0.54 0.11
CA VAL A 74 6.41 -1.71 0.34
C VAL A 74 7.16 -3.00 0.04
N GLN A 75 7.83 -3.08 -1.10
CA GLN A 75 8.60 -4.29 -1.47
C GLN A 75 9.69 -4.58 -0.42
N ARG A 76 10.44 -3.55 -0.02
CA ARG A 76 11.47 -3.69 1.02
C ARG A 76 10.89 -4.21 2.34
N HIS A 77 9.74 -3.69 2.78
CA HIS A 77 9.10 -4.16 4.00
C HIS A 77 8.63 -5.61 3.90
N ILE A 78 8.09 -6.03 2.75
CA ILE A 78 7.72 -7.43 2.49
C ILE A 78 8.97 -8.31 2.56
N ASP A 79 10.07 -7.92 1.91
CA ASP A 79 11.31 -8.70 1.89
C ASP A 79 11.95 -8.79 3.30
N GLU A 80 11.90 -7.71 4.07
CA GLU A 80 12.32 -7.68 5.47
C GLU A 80 11.46 -8.61 6.32
N LEU A 81 10.14 -8.56 6.20
CA LEU A 81 9.21 -9.43 6.94
C LEU A 81 9.42 -10.92 6.61
N LEU A 82 9.74 -11.26 5.36
CA LEU A 82 10.03 -12.64 4.95
C LEU A 82 11.36 -13.18 5.47
N LYS A 83 12.27 -12.32 5.94
CA LYS A 83 13.55 -12.69 6.56
C LYS A 83 13.47 -12.85 8.08
N LEU A 84 12.38 -12.40 8.69
CA LEU A 84 12.14 -12.57 10.12
C LEU A 84 11.69 -14.00 10.43
N ASP A 85 11.99 -14.46 11.64
CA ASP A 85 11.52 -15.76 12.15
C ASP A 85 10.06 -15.66 12.59
N LEU A 86 9.16 -15.54 11.62
CA LEU A 86 7.72 -15.46 11.84
C LEU A 86 7.07 -16.85 11.76
N PRO A 87 5.92 -17.06 12.44
CA PRO A 87 5.13 -18.27 12.28
C PRO A 87 4.84 -18.59 10.80
N LYS A 88 4.86 -19.88 10.45
CA LYS A 88 4.72 -20.35 9.05
C LYS A 88 3.43 -19.83 8.38
N ASP A 89 2.34 -19.69 9.12
CA ASP A 89 1.09 -19.14 8.60
C ASP A 89 1.19 -17.65 8.27
N GLN A 90 1.92 -16.87 9.08
CA GLN A 90 2.20 -15.46 8.82
C GLN A 90 3.10 -15.30 7.59
N VAL A 91 4.17 -16.10 7.48
CA VAL A 91 5.03 -16.12 6.28
C VAL A 91 4.22 -16.44 5.02
N ALA A 92 3.30 -17.41 5.09
CA ALA A 92 2.42 -17.73 3.97
C ALA A 92 1.50 -16.56 3.59
N LYS A 93 0.95 -15.83 4.57
CA LYS A 93 0.16 -14.62 4.33
C LYS A 93 1.01 -13.51 3.69
N ILE A 94 2.23 -13.28 4.18
CA ILE A 94 3.15 -12.27 3.63
C ILE A 94 3.56 -12.62 2.18
N ARG A 95 3.80 -13.89 1.86
CA ARG A 95 4.03 -14.33 0.47
C ARG A 95 2.85 -14.02 -0.43
N LYS A 96 1.61 -14.25 0.05
CA LYS A 96 0.40 -13.87 -0.69
C LYS A 96 0.32 -12.36 -0.89
N VAL A 97 0.63 -11.57 0.14
CA VAL A 97 0.73 -10.10 0.03
C VAL A 97 1.76 -9.71 -1.05
N ASN A 98 2.93 -10.36 -1.10
CA ASN A 98 3.95 -10.10 -2.12
C ASN A 98 3.44 -10.32 -3.55
N THR A 99 2.78 -11.46 -3.80
CA THR A 99 2.19 -11.76 -5.11
C THR A 99 1.14 -10.72 -5.51
N LYS A 100 0.26 -10.36 -4.57
CA LYS A 100 -0.81 -9.38 -4.80
C LYS A 100 -0.26 -7.99 -5.03
N PHE A 101 0.72 -7.58 -4.25
CA PHE A 101 1.37 -6.29 -4.38
C PHE A 101 2.17 -6.19 -5.69
N SER A 102 2.83 -7.26 -6.13
CA SER A 102 3.53 -7.29 -7.42
C SER A 102 2.61 -6.99 -8.60
N PHE A 103 1.37 -7.52 -8.57
CA PHE A 103 0.35 -7.18 -9.56
C PHE A 103 0.01 -5.68 -9.52
N VAL A 104 -0.28 -5.14 -8.33
CA VAL A 104 -0.60 -3.72 -8.13
C VAL A 104 0.54 -2.82 -8.60
N LYS A 105 1.78 -3.11 -8.22
CA LYS A 105 2.99 -2.40 -8.63
C LYS A 105 3.16 -2.38 -10.15
N LYS A 106 2.96 -3.52 -10.83
CA LYS A 106 3.04 -3.59 -12.30
C LYS A 106 2.02 -2.65 -12.96
N SER A 107 0.78 -2.68 -12.47
CA SER A 107 -0.31 -1.82 -12.95
C SER A 107 -0.11 -0.32 -12.70
N LEU A 108 0.70 0.05 -11.72
CA LEU A 108 1.01 1.45 -11.40
C LEU A 108 2.17 2.03 -12.22
N ILE A 109 3.06 1.17 -12.72
CA ILE A 109 4.26 1.58 -13.45
C ILE A 109 4.02 1.50 -14.96
N ASN A 110 3.18 0.55 -15.40
CA ASN A 110 2.90 0.32 -16.82
C ASN A 110 1.47 0.74 -17.17
N TYR A 111 1.30 2.02 -17.50
CA TYR A 111 -0.01 2.63 -17.80
C TYR A 111 -0.58 2.23 -19.17
N ASP A 112 0.21 1.56 -20.01
CA ASP A 112 -0.17 1.13 -21.37
C ASP A 112 -0.92 -0.21 -21.37
N ASP A 113 -0.78 -1.01 -20.31
CA ASP A 113 -1.64 -2.17 -20.12
C ASP A 113 -3.01 -1.67 -19.66
N ILE A 114 -4.09 -2.01 -20.40
CA ILE A 114 -5.48 -1.84 -19.96
C ILE A 114 -5.66 -2.68 -18.70
N THR A 115 -5.29 -2.10 -17.57
CA THR A 115 -5.32 -2.77 -16.28
C THR A 115 -6.78 -2.88 -15.85
N PRO A 116 -7.29 -4.08 -15.57
CA PRO A 116 -8.65 -4.20 -15.07
C PRO A 116 -8.72 -3.67 -13.64
N TYR A 117 -9.31 -2.48 -13.44
CA TYR A 117 -9.39 -1.81 -12.13
C TYR A 117 -9.98 -2.67 -11.03
N PHE A 118 -10.96 -3.48 -11.39
CA PHE A 118 -11.56 -4.44 -10.48
C PHE A 118 -10.52 -5.43 -9.92
N LEU A 119 -9.55 -5.88 -10.72
CA LEU A 119 -8.49 -6.77 -10.26
C LEU A 119 -7.54 -6.05 -9.31
N VAL A 120 -7.16 -4.81 -9.60
CA VAL A 120 -6.34 -4.02 -8.68
C VAL A 120 -7.07 -3.84 -7.36
N HIS A 121 -8.30 -3.34 -7.39
CA HIS A 121 -9.16 -3.16 -6.22
C HIS A 121 -9.29 -4.45 -5.38
N ARG A 122 -9.57 -5.58 -6.04
CA ARG A 122 -9.67 -6.88 -5.37
C ARG A 122 -8.37 -7.30 -4.70
N ASN A 123 -7.23 -7.07 -5.35
CA ASN A 123 -5.92 -7.38 -4.77
C ASN A 123 -5.62 -6.50 -3.55
N ILE A 124 -6.00 -5.22 -3.56
CA ILE A 124 -5.83 -4.31 -2.42
C ILE A 124 -6.67 -4.73 -1.22
N MET A 125 -7.95 -5.03 -1.44
CA MET A 125 -8.83 -5.53 -0.36
C MET A 125 -8.25 -6.81 0.25
N THR A 126 -7.76 -7.71 -0.60
CA THR A 126 -7.11 -8.95 -0.14
C THR A 126 -5.83 -8.68 0.67
N ILE A 127 -5.02 -7.68 0.28
CA ILE A 127 -3.85 -7.25 1.06
C ILE A 127 -4.29 -6.78 2.45
N GLY A 128 -5.29 -5.89 2.53
CA GLY A 128 -5.83 -5.41 3.81
C GLY A 128 -6.30 -6.54 4.73
N ASP A 129 -7.06 -7.50 4.18
CA ASP A 129 -7.56 -8.66 4.94
C ASP A 129 -6.41 -9.55 5.47
N LEU A 130 -5.42 -9.84 4.63
CA LEU A 130 -4.25 -10.64 5.00
C LEU A 130 -3.40 -9.95 6.09
N LEU A 131 -3.25 -8.63 6.00
CA LEU A 131 -2.50 -7.85 6.98
C LEU A 131 -3.24 -7.70 8.30
N LYS A 132 -4.57 -7.53 8.28
CA LYS A 132 -5.40 -7.47 9.49
C LYS A 132 -5.34 -8.76 10.28
N GLY A 133 -5.47 -9.91 9.61
CA GLY A 133 -5.35 -11.22 10.24
C GLY A 133 -3.95 -11.49 10.83
N THR A 134 -2.90 -10.96 10.19
CA THR A 134 -1.53 -11.05 10.72
C THR A 134 -1.32 -10.13 11.93
N SER A 135 -1.83 -8.90 11.87
CA SER A 135 -1.68 -7.91 12.94
C SER A 135 -2.43 -8.30 14.21
N GLN A 136 -3.63 -8.87 14.08
CA GLN A 136 -4.41 -9.38 15.22
C GLN A 136 -3.73 -10.56 15.93
N ALA A 137 -3.06 -11.44 15.18
CA ALA A 137 -2.30 -12.53 15.76
C ALA A 137 -1.08 -12.03 16.55
N ILE A 138 -0.41 -10.96 16.07
CA ILE A 138 0.74 -10.35 16.74
C ILE A 138 0.33 -9.56 17.99
N ALA A 139 -0.85 -8.92 17.99
CA ALA A 139 -1.34 -8.16 19.14
C ALA A 139 -1.94 -9.02 20.26
N GLY A 140 -2.27 -10.28 19.97
CA GLY A 140 -2.79 -11.26 20.94
C GLY A 140 -1.75 -12.28 21.45
N SER A 141 -0.48 -12.13 21.08
CA SER A 141 0.65 -12.97 21.52
C SER A 141 1.51 -12.25 22.54
#